data_AF-A0A074JZF4-F1
#
_entry.id   AF-A0A074JZF4-F1
#
_cell.length_a   1.000
_cell.length_b   1.000
_cell.length_c   1.000
_cell.angle_alpha   90.00
_cell.angle_beta   90.00
_cell.angle_gamma   90.00
#
_symmetry.space_group_name_H-M   'P 1'
#
loop_
_entity.id
_entity.type
_entity.pdbx_description
1 polymer ?
#
loop_
_entity_poly.entity_id
_entity_poly.type
_entity_poly.pdbx_seq_one_letter_code
_entity_poly.pdbx_strand_id
1 'polypeptide(L)'
;MYFHRDHSLTAAIGDGFVLRRIKRMLADPLLRPVLELLENGATSYEGALKLKGRGFLETRKMIARRGPFKEEELEYVLLTDEACSYAHRWLFGKAEGAEPDLNPAEALLTAIRRYLVVDTGSGIVVGRDVLEVAIDLDDMEILGRLVHMDFGVRQISDPGFADKVSEEDWMEARAYWSGADSDHRVGAAIVSFGSSERP
;
A
#
# COMPACT_ATOMS: atom_id res chain seq x y z
N MET A 1 -13.11 -13.95 -20.49
CA MET A 1 -13.79 -14.97 -19.67
C MET A 1 -12.76 -16.04 -19.33
N TYR A 2 -12.06 -15.91 -18.20
CA TYR A 2 -11.33 -17.01 -17.53
C TYR A 2 -11.11 -16.57 -16.07
N PHE A 3 -12.05 -16.97 -15.22
CA PHE A 3 -11.91 -16.97 -13.77
C PHE A 3 -11.21 -18.28 -13.41
N HIS A 4 -9.89 -18.28 -13.22
CA HIS A 4 -9.28 -19.39 -12.49
C HIS A 4 -9.51 -19.17 -11.00
N ARG A 5 -10.18 -20.17 -10.42
CA ARG A 5 -10.76 -20.20 -9.08
C ARG A 5 -9.67 -20.44 -8.06
N ASP A 6 -9.41 -19.46 -7.21
CA ASP A 6 -8.79 -19.67 -5.90
C ASP A 6 -9.80 -20.37 -4.99
N HIS A 7 -9.73 -21.69 -4.99
CA HIS A 7 -10.57 -22.56 -4.16
C HIS A 7 -10.20 -22.57 -2.68
N SER A 8 -9.08 -21.94 -2.29
CA SER A 8 -8.61 -21.84 -0.90
C SER A 8 -9.31 -20.72 -0.11
N LEU A 9 -9.77 -19.64 -0.78
CA LEU A 9 -10.49 -18.53 -0.15
C LEU A 9 -12.01 -18.74 -0.08
N THR A 10 -12.56 -19.64 -0.90
CA THR A 10 -14.02 -19.82 -1.07
C THR A 10 -14.63 -20.88 -0.15
N ALA A 11 -13.84 -21.77 0.46
CA ALA A 11 -14.38 -22.91 1.20
C ALA A 11 -14.81 -22.60 2.65
N ALA A 12 -14.26 -21.54 3.28
CA ALA A 12 -14.51 -21.22 4.69
C ALA A 12 -15.51 -20.07 4.91
N ILE A 13 -15.86 -19.34 3.85
CA ILE A 13 -16.77 -18.19 3.92
C ILE A 13 -17.87 -18.48 2.90
N GLY A 14 -18.93 -19.17 3.33
CA GLY A 14 -20.17 -19.24 2.54
C GLY A 14 -20.56 -17.82 2.11
N ASP A 15 -21.11 -17.67 0.89
CA ASP A 15 -21.46 -16.40 0.21
C ASP A 15 -22.13 -15.36 1.13
N GLY A 16 -21.34 -14.73 1.99
CA GLY A 16 -21.79 -14.00 3.17
C GLY A 16 -21.92 -12.52 2.87
N PHE A 17 -22.76 -11.85 3.64
CA PHE A 17 -22.94 -10.40 3.58
C PHE A 17 -21.61 -9.63 3.55
N VAL A 18 -20.62 -10.04 4.35
CA VAL A 18 -19.27 -9.46 4.41
C VAL A 18 -18.55 -9.52 3.07
N LEU A 19 -18.47 -10.71 2.45
CA LEU A 19 -17.76 -10.88 1.19
C LEU A 19 -18.41 -10.05 0.07
N ARG A 20 -19.75 -9.99 0.01
CA ARG A 20 -20.45 -9.12 -0.95
C ARG A 20 -20.17 -7.64 -0.69
N ARG A 21 -20.09 -7.21 0.56
CA ARG A 21 -19.80 -5.82 0.91
C ARG A 21 -18.35 -5.45 0.58
N ILE A 22 -17.38 -6.29 0.93
CA ILE A 22 -15.96 -6.11 0.55
C ILE A 22 -15.82 -6.06 -0.97
N LYS A 23 -16.48 -6.97 -1.71
CA LYS A 23 -16.49 -6.90 -3.19
C LYS A 23 -17.03 -5.58 -3.72
N ARG A 24 -18.08 -5.02 -3.11
CA ARG A 24 -18.64 -3.71 -3.48
C ARG A 24 -17.68 -2.56 -3.16
N MET A 25 -17.00 -2.63 -2.02
CA MET A 25 -15.98 -1.66 -1.62
C MET A 25 -14.82 -1.67 -2.62
N LEU A 26 -14.30 -2.87 -2.94
CA LEU A 26 -13.21 -3.05 -3.89
C LEU A 26 -13.60 -2.84 -5.36
N ALA A 27 -14.90 -2.67 -5.65
CA ALA A 27 -15.35 -2.27 -6.99
C ALA A 27 -15.00 -0.79 -7.28
N ASP A 28 -14.78 0.02 -6.24
CA ASP A 28 -14.24 1.36 -6.42
C ASP A 28 -12.72 1.30 -6.59
N PRO A 29 -12.19 1.74 -7.76
CA PRO A 29 -10.77 1.62 -8.06
C PRO A 29 -9.88 2.57 -7.24
N LEU A 30 -10.45 3.54 -6.51
CA LEU A 30 -9.72 4.47 -5.65
C LEU A 30 -9.56 3.93 -4.22
N LEU A 31 -10.50 3.10 -3.75
CA LEU A 31 -10.56 2.74 -2.35
C LEU A 31 -9.32 1.99 -1.88
N ARG A 32 -8.92 0.92 -2.58
CA ARG A 32 -7.74 0.13 -2.20
C ARG A 32 -6.47 1.00 -2.18
N PRO A 33 -6.12 1.76 -3.23
CA PRO A 33 -4.93 2.61 -3.19
C PRO A 33 -4.93 3.65 -2.05
N VAL A 34 -6.08 4.25 -1.73
CA VAL A 34 -6.17 5.18 -0.59
C VAL A 34 -5.93 4.44 0.72
N LEU A 35 -6.56 3.28 0.93
CA LEU A 35 -6.40 2.50 2.15
C LEU A 35 -4.97 1.96 2.30
N GLU A 36 -4.31 1.55 1.23
CA GLU A 36 -2.90 1.14 1.26
C GLU A 36 -1.98 2.29 1.68
N LEU A 37 -2.21 3.52 1.18
CA LEU A 37 -1.45 4.68 1.64
C LEU A 37 -1.76 5.07 3.09
N LEU A 38 -3.01 4.95 3.53
CA LEU A 38 -3.41 5.25 4.92
C LEU A 38 -2.82 4.25 5.92
N GLU A 39 -2.92 2.96 5.63
CA GLU A 39 -2.55 1.90 6.58
C GLU A 39 -1.07 1.50 6.44
N ASN A 40 -0.56 1.46 5.21
CA ASN A 40 0.77 0.90 4.94
C ASN A 40 1.80 1.94 4.53
N GLY A 41 1.35 3.13 4.10
CA GLY A 41 2.21 4.20 3.60
C GLY A 41 2.77 3.94 2.20
N ALA A 42 2.22 2.99 1.44
CA ALA A 42 2.67 2.69 0.07
C ALA A 42 1.52 2.23 -0.81
N THR A 43 1.53 2.56 -2.10
CA THR A 43 0.62 1.97 -3.09
C THR A 43 1.28 1.85 -4.47
N SER A 44 0.69 1.03 -5.36
CA SER A 44 1.13 0.91 -6.75
C SER A 44 1.10 2.25 -7.50
N TYR A 45 1.99 2.42 -8.47
CA TYR A 45 2.01 3.61 -9.33
C TYR A 45 0.67 3.81 -10.06
N GLU A 46 0.04 2.76 -10.58
CA GLU A 46 -1.28 2.84 -11.22
C GLU A 46 -2.38 3.27 -10.25
N GLY A 47 -2.32 2.76 -9.01
CA GLY A 47 -3.21 3.19 -7.94
C GLY A 47 -3.05 4.68 -7.68
N ALA A 48 -1.80 5.12 -7.51
CA ALA A 48 -1.45 6.51 -7.28
C ALA A 48 -1.89 7.44 -8.42
N LEU A 49 -1.78 7.02 -9.69
CA LEU A 49 -2.23 7.80 -10.84
C LEU A 49 -3.73 8.11 -10.76
N LYS A 50 -4.54 7.13 -10.35
CA LYS A 50 -5.99 7.32 -10.17
C LYS A 50 -6.29 8.30 -9.02
N LEU A 51 -5.55 8.18 -7.92
CA LEU A 51 -5.70 9.09 -6.78
C LEU A 51 -5.30 10.52 -7.16
N LYS A 52 -4.16 10.69 -7.82
CA LYS A 52 -3.70 11.99 -8.31
C LYS A 52 -4.67 12.63 -9.28
N GLY A 53 -5.21 11.85 -10.23
CA GLY A 53 -6.26 12.32 -11.16
C GLY A 53 -7.53 12.79 -10.46
N ARG A 54 -7.77 12.35 -9.21
CA ARG A 54 -8.89 12.78 -8.37
C ARG A 54 -8.57 13.92 -7.42
N GLY A 55 -7.31 14.39 -7.36
CA GLY A 55 -6.84 15.39 -6.40
C GLY A 55 -6.59 14.84 -5.00
N PHE A 56 -6.39 13.54 -4.87
CA PHE A 56 -6.21 12.87 -3.57
C PHE A 56 -4.75 12.75 -3.13
N LEU A 57 -3.80 13.13 -3.98
CA LEU A 57 -2.37 13.07 -3.68
C LEU A 57 -1.68 14.40 -3.95
N GLU A 58 -0.75 14.73 -3.07
CA GLU A 58 0.26 15.75 -3.27
C GLU A 58 1.64 15.10 -3.28
N THR A 59 2.50 15.55 -4.19
CA THR A 59 3.91 15.17 -4.21
C THR A 59 4.71 16.14 -3.36
N ARG A 60 5.70 15.59 -2.66
CA ARG A 60 6.69 16.32 -1.86
C ARG A 60 8.04 15.66 -2.05
N LYS A 61 9.08 16.36 -1.65
CA LYS A 61 10.46 15.89 -1.77
C LYS A 61 11.16 16.00 -0.42
N MET A 62 12.11 15.10 -0.21
CA MET A 62 13.02 15.15 0.93
C MET A 62 14.44 14.84 0.45
N ILE A 63 15.42 15.36 1.19
CA ILE A 63 16.82 15.02 0.98
C ILE A 63 17.15 13.86 1.90
N ALA A 64 17.64 12.76 1.33
CA ALA A 64 18.11 11.62 2.10
C ALA A 64 19.34 12.02 2.93
N ARG A 65 19.30 11.74 4.23
CA ARG A 65 20.33 12.20 5.19
C ARG A 65 21.43 11.18 5.46
N ARG A 66 21.17 9.92 5.11
CA ARG A 66 22.03 8.76 5.36
C ARG A 66 21.81 7.70 4.29
N GLY A 67 22.53 6.58 4.41
CA GLY A 67 22.47 5.48 3.47
C GLY A 67 23.19 5.81 2.15
N PRO A 68 23.09 4.94 1.16
CA PRO A 68 23.77 5.06 -0.13
C PRO A 68 23.24 6.20 -0.99
N PHE A 69 22.07 6.75 -0.67
CA PHE A 69 21.45 7.86 -1.37
C PHE A 69 21.61 9.19 -0.64
N LYS A 70 22.56 9.31 0.29
CA LYS A 70 22.79 10.56 1.02
C LYS A 70 22.93 11.75 0.06
N GLU A 71 22.27 12.86 0.39
CA GLU A 71 22.19 14.11 -0.39
C GLU A 71 21.33 14.04 -1.66
N GLU A 72 20.80 12.87 -2.03
CA GLU A 72 19.85 12.73 -3.13
C GLU A 72 18.46 13.24 -2.74
N GLU A 73 17.76 13.83 -3.72
CA GLU A 73 16.39 14.31 -3.57
C GLU A 73 15.41 13.20 -3.97
N LEU A 74 14.66 12.69 -2.99
CA LEU A 74 13.69 11.62 -3.18
C LEU A 74 12.26 12.15 -3.00
N GLU A 75 11.36 11.66 -3.84
CA GLU A 75 9.96 12.06 -3.89
C GLU A 75 9.08 11.10 -3.07
N TYR A 76 8.18 11.67 -2.28
CA TYR A 76 7.14 10.95 -1.55
C TYR A 76 5.77 11.60 -1.77
N VAL A 77 4.71 10.88 -1.43
CA VAL A 77 3.33 11.37 -1.56
C VAL A 77 2.68 11.61 -0.21
N LEU A 78 1.72 12.53 -0.19
CA LEU A 78 0.82 12.79 0.93
C LEU A 78 -0.62 12.69 0.45
N LEU A 79 -1.48 12.09 1.27
CA LEU A 79 -2.92 12.12 1.05
C LEU A 79 -3.47 13.51 1.39
N THR A 80 -4.41 14.00 0.59
CA THR A 80 -5.15 15.23 0.90
C THR A 80 -6.26 14.97 1.92
N ASP A 81 -6.75 16.02 2.57
CA ASP A 81 -7.90 15.94 3.48
C ASP A 81 -9.15 15.36 2.78
N GLU A 82 -9.31 15.62 1.47
CA GLU A 82 -10.39 15.05 0.67
C GLU A 82 -10.26 13.53 0.55
N ALA A 83 -9.04 13.01 0.38
CA ALA A 83 -8.76 11.58 0.31
C ALA A 83 -9.08 10.88 1.63
N CYS A 84 -8.65 11.46 2.75
CA CYS A 84 -8.96 10.97 4.10
C CYS A 84 -10.47 10.95 4.35
N SER A 85 -11.16 12.03 3.99
CA SER A 85 -12.63 12.13 4.08
C SER A 85 -13.33 11.09 3.19
N TYR A 86 -12.78 10.83 2.00
CA TYR A 86 -13.29 9.82 1.09
C TYR A 86 -13.16 8.40 1.68
N ALA A 87 -12.01 8.03 2.24
CA ALA A 87 -11.83 6.74 2.91
C ALA A 87 -12.76 6.59 4.11
N HIS A 88 -12.88 7.63 4.94
CA HIS A 88 -13.77 7.62 6.10
C HIS A 88 -15.23 7.36 5.72
N ARG A 89 -15.72 7.93 4.60
CA ARG A 89 -17.08 7.64 4.10
C ARG A 89 -17.27 6.19 3.67
N TRP A 90 -16.24 5.54 3.15
CA TRP A 90 -16.33 4.13 2.77
C TRP A 90 -16.29 3.19 3.97
N LEU A 91 -15.43 3.49 4.96
CA LEU A 91 -15.24 2.67 6.15
C LEU A 91 -16.39 2.83 7.16
N PHE A 92 -16.89 4.06 7.34
CA PHE A 92 -17.90 4.40 8.36
C PHE A 92 -19.23 4.90 7.78
N GLY A 93 -19.37 4.95 6.46
CA GLY A 93 -20.65 5.24 5.82
C GLY A 93 -21.67 4.17 6.17
N LYS A 94 -22.81 4.61 6.74
CA LYS A 94 -23.88 3.76 7.33
C LYS A 94 -23.97 2.37 6.68
N ALA A 95 -23.55 1.36 7.45
CA ALA A 95 -23.88 -0.01 7.14
C ALA A 95 -25.36 -0.23 7.49
N GLU A 96 -26.23 -0.20 6.49
CA GLU A 96 -27.57 -0.78 6.63
C GLU A 96 -27.43 -2.31 6.49
N GLY A 97 -27.53 -3.02 7.61
CA GLY A 97 -27.45 -4.47 7.68
C GLY A 97 -27.96 -4.98 9.03
N ALA A 98 -28.60 -6.15 9.03
CA ALA A 98 -29.26 -6.74 10.20
C ALA A 98 -28.29 -7.48 11.17
N GLU A 99 -27.00 -7.55 10.83
CA GLU A 99 -26.01 -8.36 11.55
C GLU A 99 -24.91 -7.45 12.14
N PRO A 100 -25.06 -7.00 13.41
CA PRO A 100 -24.14 -6.06 14.07
C PRO A 100 -22.74 -6.63 14.32
N ASP A 101 -22.56 -7.95 14.28
CA ASP A 101 -21.29 -8.62 14.60
C ASP A 101 -20.31 -8.73 13.42
N LEU A 102 -20.74 -8.35 12.21
CA LEU A 102 -19.92 -8.42 11.01
C LEU A 102 -19.50 -7.01 10.58
N ASN A 103 -18.20 -6.71 10.66
CA ASN A 103 -17.61 -5.44 10.23
C ASN A 103 -16.76 -5.60 8.95
N PRO A 104 -17.33 -5.41 7.75
CA PRO A 104 -16.60 -5.52 6.49
C PRO A 104 -15.44 -4.53 6.34
N ALA A 105 -15.53 -3.36 6.97
CA ALA A 105 -14.47 -2.37 6.93
C ALA A 105 -13.25 -2.87 7.70
N GLU A 106 -13.44 -3.38 8.92
CA GLU A 106 -12.34 -3.95 9.72
C GLU A 106 -11.72 -5.18 9.06
N ALA A 107 -12.54 -6.05 8.46
CA ALA A 107 -12.04 -7.21 7.72
C ALA A 107 -11.18 -6.80 6.51
N LEU A 108 -11.56 -5.72 5.81
CA LEU A 108 -10.78 -5.17 4.71
C LEU A 108 -9.47 -4.53 5.20
N LEU A 109 -9.52 -3.71 6.26
CA LEU A 109 -8.33 -3.08 6.85
C LEU A 109 -7.34 -4.15 7.36
N THR A 110 -7.84 -5.17 8.05
CA THR A 110 -7.03 -6.33 8.49
C THR A 110 -6.35 -7.02 7.30
N ALA A 111 -7.01 -7.13 6.15
CA ALA A 111 -6.40 -7.71 4.95
C ALA A 111 -5.32 -6.79 4.35
N ILE A 112 -5.53 -5.46 4.35
CA ILE A 112 -4.57 -4.48 3.83
C ILE A 112 -3.31 -4.42 4.69
N ARG A 113 -3.45 -4.49 6.02
CA ARG A 113 -2.35 -4.46 7.00
C ARG A 113 -1.40 -5.68 6.96
N ARG A 114 -1.73 -6.71 6.16
CA ARG A 114 -0.94 -7.94 5.99
C ARG A 114 0.14 -7.85 4.92
N TYR A 115 0.21 -6.75 4.20
CA TYR A 115 1.22 -6.51 3.17
C TYR A 115 1.62 -5.04 3.17
N LEU A 116 2.73 -4.68 2.52
CA LEU A 116 3.10 -3.28 2.32
C LEU A 116 2.35 -2.68 1.13
N VAL A 117 2.54 -3.26 -0.05
CA VAL A 117 1.94 -2.81 -1.30
C VAL A 117 1.75 -3.96 -2.26
N VAL A 118 0.76 -3.86 -3.13
CA VAL A 118 0.58 -4.78 -4.25
C VAL A 118 1.07 -4.10 -5.53
N ASP A 119 2.28 -4.46 -5.92
CA ASP A 119 2.97 -3.92 -7.09
C ASP A 119 2.55 -4.67 -8.35
N THR A 120 2.04 -3.94 -9.34
CA THR A 120 1.60 -4.51 -10.62
C THR A 120 2.74 -4.60 -11.66
N GLY A 121 3.94 -4.13 -11.30
CA GLY A 121 5.15 -4.19 -12.12
C GLY A 121 5.66 -2.83 -12.56
N SER A 122 4.82 -1.78 -12.56
CA SER A 122 5.26 -0.43 -12.92
C SER A 122 5.93 0.32 -11.77
N GLY A 123 5.95 -0.25 -10.56
CA GLY A 123 6.53 0.37 -9.38
C GLY A 123 5.51 0.93 -8.42
N ILE A 124 6.05 1.62 -7.42
CA ILE A 124 5.29 2.07 -6.26
C ILE A 124 5.59 3.53 -5.95
N VAL A 125 4.65 4.14 -5.23
CA VAL A 125 4.85 5.41 -4.54
C VAL A 125 4.66 5.18 -3.05
N VAL A 126 5.33 6.01 -2.25
CA VAL A 126 5.39 5.84 -0.81
C VAL A 126 5.17 7.15 -0.09
N GLY A 127 4.65 7.07 1.12
CA GLY A 127 4.67 8.14 2.10
C GLY A 127 6.06 8.34 2.68
N ARG A 128 6.25 9.48 3.35
CA ARG A 128 7.55 9.88 3.90
C ARG A 128 8.13 8.86 4.87
N ASP A 129 7.28 8.31 5.71
CA ASP A 129 7.66 7.37 6.75
C ASP A 129 8.17 6.05 6.16
N VAL A 130 7.57 5.53 5.07
CA VAL A 130 8.05 4.32 4.38
C VAL A 130 9.38 4.61 3.70
N LEU A 131 9.50 5.81 3.11
CA LEU A 131 10.73 6.26 2.48
C LEU A 131 11.89 6.36 3.48
N GLU A 132 11.68 6.97 4.66
CA GLU A 132 12.74 7.07 5.67
C GLU A 132 13.15 5.68 6.19
N VAL A 133 12.20 4.76 6.43
CA VAL A 133 12.53 3.37 6.81
C VAL A 133 13.36 2.68 5.71
N ALA A 134 13.03 2.92 4.44
CA ALA A 134 13.71 2.27 3.31
C ALA A 134 15.17 2.71 3.22
N ILE A 135 15.39 4.02 3.39
CA ILE A 135 16.72 4.62 3.45
C ILE A 135 17.49 4.12 4.68
N ASP A 136 16.83 3.92 5.81
CA ASP A 136 17.47 3.50 7.05
C ASP A 136 17.99 2.07 7.03
N LEU A 137 17.23 1.18 6.39
CA LEU A 137 17.54 -0.25 6.31
C LEU A 137 18.24 -0.63 5.01
N ASP A 138 18.59 0.37 4.17
CA ASP A 138 19.13 0.17 2.83
C ASP A 138 18.28 -0.83 2.02
N ASP A 139 16.95 -0.71 2.11
CA ASP A 139 15.99 -1.63 1.48
C ASP A 139 15.91 -1.36 -0.03
N MET A 140 16.82 -1.99 -0.78
CA MET A 140 16.86 -1.87 -2.24
C MET A 140 15.67 -2.52 -2.92
N GLU A 141 14.92 -3.39 -2.23
CA GLU A 141 13.68 -3.94 -2.76
C GLU A 141 12.63 -2.82 -2.91
N ILE A 142 12.47 -1.98 -1.88
CA ILE A 142 11.57 -0.83 -1.92
C ILE A 142 12.17 0.31 -2.75
N LEU A 143 13.41 0.69 -2.48
CA LEU A 143 14.07 1.85 -3.11
C LEU A 143 14.18 1.69 -4.63
N GLY A 144 14.52 0.49 -5.11
CA GLY A 144 14.56 0.17 -6.54
C GLY A 144 13.19 0.19 -7.24
N ARG A 145 12.08 0.19 -6.47
CA ARG A 145 10.72 0.24 -7.01
C ARG A 145 10.09 1.64 -6.95
N LEU A 146 10.75 2.63 -6.34
CA LEU A 146 10.21 3.98 -6.25
C LEU A 146 10.12 4.65 -7.62
N VAL A 147 8.98 5.29 -7.88
CA VAL A 147 8.70 5.99 -9.14
C VAL A 147 8.41 7.46 -8.86
N HIS A 148 8.88 8.34 -9.74
CA HIS A 148 8.44 9.73 -9.78
C HIS A 148 7.00 9.80 -10.28
N MET A 149 6.11 10.33 -9.45
CA MET A 149 4.68 10.36 -9.70
C MET A 149 4.32 11.09 -11.01
N ASP A 150 5.01 12.18 -11.31
CA ASP A 150 4.77 13.00 -12.50
C ASP A 150 5.39 12.45 -13.80
N PHE A 151 6.45 11.65 -13.70
CA PHE A 151 7.25 11.23 -14.86
C PHE A 151 7.11 9.74 -15.18
N GLY A 152 6.68 8.93 -14.22
CA GLY A 152 6.57 7.48 -14.40
C GLY A 152 7.90 6.76 -14.56
N VAL A 153 9.00 7.41 -14.15
CA VAL A 153 10.36 6.84 -14.20
C VAL A 153 10.85 6.51 -12.79
N ARG A 154 11.76 5.54 -12.67
CA ARG A 154 12.39 5.19 -11.40
C ARG A 154 13.08 6.42 -10.80
N GLN A 155 12.95 6.61 -9.50
CA GLN A 155 13.69 7.67 -8.79
C GLN A 155 15.17 7.33 -8.69
N ILE A 156 15.48 6.04 -8.57
CA ILE A 156 16.84 5.52 -8.44
C ILE A 156 17.15 4.66 -9.67
N SER A 157 18.18 5.06 -10.42
CA SER A 157 18.53 4.41 -11.70
C SER A 157 19.28 3.09 -11.53
N ASP A 158 20.08 2.98 -10.47
CA ASP A 158 20.79 1.76 -10.11
C ASP A 158 20.74 1.60 -8.57
N PRO A 159 19.74 0.88 -8.04
CA PRO A 159 19.62 0.69 -6.60
C PRO A 159 20.74 -0.19 -6.03
N GLY A 160 21.54 -0.85 -6.87
CA GLY A 160 22.51 -1.83 -6.41
C GLY A 160 21.86 -3.10 -5.84
N PHE A 161 22.70 -3.98 -5.30
CA PHE A 161 22.27 -5.18 -4.59
C PHE A 161 22.53 -4.98 -3.09
N ALA A 162 21.51 -5.21 -2.28
CA ALA A 162 21.60 -5.31 -0.83
C ALA A 162 21.00 -6.63 -0.37
N ASP A 163 21.40 -7.08 0.82
CA ASP A 163 20.76 -8.22 1.46
C ASP A 163 19.30 -7.91 1.74
N LYS A 164 18.45 -8.94 1.67
CA LYS A 164 17.02 -8.78 1.91
C LYS A 164 16.80 -8.37 3.37
N VAL A 165 16.10 -7.25 3.57
CA VAL A 165 15.66 -6.80 4.89
C VAL A 165 14.60 -7.77 5.43
N SER A 166 14.73 -8.17 6.70
CA SER A 166 13.74 -9.05 7.31
C SER A 166 12.44 -8.30 7.60
N GLU A 167 11.31 -9.01 7.59
CA GLU A 167 10.00 -8.42 7.91
C GLU A 167 9.95 -7.92 9.36
N GLU A 168 10.67 -8.55 10.28
CA GLU A 168 10.77 -8.14 11.68
C GLU A 168 11.50 -6.79 11.81
N ASP A 169 12.69 -6.66 11.22
CA ASP A 169 13.47 -5.41 11.25
C ASP A 169 12.68 -4.26 10.60
N TRP A 170 12.00 -4.56 9.49
CA TRP A 170 11.18 -3.59 8.78
C TRP A 170 10.03 -3.06 9.65
N MET A 171 9.35 -3.98 10.34
CA MET A 171 8.23 -3.65 11.22
C MET A 171 8.67 -2.86 12.45
N GLU A 172 9.83 -3.19 13.04
CA GLU A 172 10.42 -2.44 14.16
C GLU A 172 10.77 -1.00 13.74
N ALA A 173 11.51 -0.85 12.63
CA ALA A 173 11.89 0.47 12.14
C ALA A 173 10.67 1.31 11.71
N ARG A 174 9.63 0.67 11.16
CA ARG A 174 8.37 1.32 10.81
C ARG A 174 7.63 1.87 12.03
N ALA A 175 7.61 1.12 13.14
CA ALA A 175 6.99 1.57 14.39
C ALA A 175 7.66 2.86 14.90
N TYR A 176 8.99 2.93 14.83
CA TYR A 176 9.76 4.11 15.19
C TYR A 176 9.38 5.36 14.37
N TRP A 177 9.25 5.21 13.05
CA TRP A 177 9.01 6.35 12.15
C TRP A 177 7.54 6.80 12.06
N SER A 178 6.60 5.87 12.18
CA SER A 178 5.17 6.20 12.05
C SER A 178 4.59 6.82 13.32
N GLY A 179 5.20 6.59 14.49
CA GLY A 179 4.71 7.07 15.78
C GLY A 179 3.32 6.54 16.18
N ALA A 180 2.77 5.57 15.42
CA ALA A 180 1.50 4.92 15.68
C ALA A 180 1.75 3.58 16.39
N ASP A 181 0.81 3.17 17.27
CA ASP A 181 0.84 1.84 17.89
C ASP A 181 0.86 0.77 16.78
N SER A 182 2.00 0.11 16.64
CA SER A 182 2.28 -0.90 15.62
C SER A 182 1.49 -2.19 15.80
N ASP A 183 0.67 -2.30 16.85
CA ASP A 183 0.04 -3.53 17.34
C ASP A 183 -0.93 -4.20 16.35
N HIS A 184 -1.33 -3.51 15.29
CA HIS A 184 -2.29 -4.02 14.31
C HIS A 184 -1.71 -4.30 12.92
N ARG A 185 -0.46 -3.91 12.66
CA ARG A 185 0.21 -4.20 11.40
C ARG A 185 1.02 -5.48 11.52
N VAL A 186 0.89 -6.36 10.55
CA VAL A 186 1.52 -7.69 10.57
C VAL A 186 2.28 -8.01 9.29
N GLY A 187 2.45 -7.03 8.40
CA GLY A 187 3.01 -7.23 7.06
C GLY A 187 3.95 -6.13 6.56
N ALA A 188 5.07 -6.56 5.98
CA ALA A 188 6.05 -5.75 5.25
C ALA A 188 6.18 -6.17 3.77
N ALA A 189 5.61 -7.32 3.39
CA ALA A 189 5.84 -7.91 2.08
C ALA A 189 5.27 -7.06 0.92
N ILE A 190 6.04 -6.96 -0.17
CA ILE A 190 5.53 -6.54 -1.47
C ILE A 190 4.87 -7.75 -2.14
N VAL A 191 3.59 -7.63 -2.48
CA VAL A 191 2.91 -8.64 -3.29
C VAL A 191 3.08 -8.27 -4.76
N SER A 192 3.94 -9.00 -5.46
CA SER A 192 4.15 -8.80 -6.89
C SER A 192 3.41 -9.86 -7.71
N PHE A 193 2.64 -9.44 -8.70
CA PHE A 193 2.15 -10.34 -9.74
C PHE A 193 3.17 -10.33 -10.87
N GLY A 194 4.16 -11.21 -10.79
CA GLY A 194 5.15 -11.35 -11.85
C GLY A 194 4.47 -11.67 -13.19
N SER A 195 4.96 -11.06 -14.27
CA SER A 195 4.65 -11.44 -15.66
C SER A 195 5.26 -12.81 -16.06
N SER A 196 5.81 -13.56 -15.10
CA SER A 196 6.52 -14.83 -15.29
C SER A 196 5.66 -16.08 -15.13
N GLU A 197 4.33 -15.95 -15.02
CA GLU A 197 3.41 -17.07 -15.22
C GLU A 197 2.48 -16.78 -16.41
N ARG A 198 3.06 -16.81 -17.61
CA ARG A 198 2.32 -17.19 -18.82
C ARG A 198 2.77 -18.60 -19.18
N PRO A 199 1.85 -19.58 -19.34
CA PRO A 199 2.18 -20.84 -19.99
C PRO A 199 2.66 -20.61 -21.43
#